data_AF-A0A8J3QI59-F1
#
_entry.id   AF-A0A8J3QI59-F1
#
_cell.length_a   1.000
_cell.length_b   1.000
_cell.length_c   1.000
_cell.angle_alpha   90.00
_cell.angle_beta   90.00
_cell.angle_gamma   90.00
#
_symmetry.space_group_name_H-M   'P 1'
#
loop_
_entity.id
_entity.type
_entity.pdbx_description
1 polymer ?
#
loop_
_entity_poly.entity_id
_entity_poly.type
_entity_poly.pdbx_seq_one_letter_code
_entity_poly.pdbx_strand_id
1 'polypeptide(L)'
;MSQPIRADYPHMEAAVAAMREISTVMDTKLDELRKELTQVKWVGQAEEAWRMHQAEWDAAIKELNNLLNMIAMKVGEARQNYLDTEHTVARTWNNASIGG
;
A
#
# COMPACT_ATOMS: atom_id res chain seq x y z
N MET A 1 -20.35 -5.74 19.33
CA MET A 1 -19.34 -6.80 19.26
C MET A 1 -18.72 -6.80 17.87
N SER A 2 -17.53 -6.22 17.75
CA SER A 2 -16.81 -5.88 16.50
C SER A 2 -15.44 -6.59 16.41
N GLN A 3 -15.31 -7.72 17.12
CA GLN A 3 -14.08 -8.52 17.23
C GLN A 3 -13.38 -8.91 15.90
N PRO A 4 -14.07 -9.20 14.77
CA PRO A 4 -13.36 -9.64 13.55
C PRO A 4 -12.41 -8.59 12.96
N ILE A 5 -12.79 -7.30 12.95
CA ILE A 5 -11.96 -6.22 12.36
C ILE A 5 -10.65 -6.04 13.14
N ARG A 6 -10.65 -6.29 14.46
CA ARG A 6 -9.46 -6.16 15.31
C ARG A 6 -8.40 -7.23 15.01
N ALA A 7 -8.83 -8.44 14.67
CA ALA A 7 -7.94 -9.57 14.36
C ALA A 7 -7.38 -9.49 12.93
N ASP A 8 -8.09 -8.84 12.01
CA ASP A 8 -7.65 -8.64 10.62
C ASP A 8 -6.65 -7.49 10.44
N TYR A 9 -6.58 -6.55 11.40
CA TYR A 9 -5.70 -5.38 11.28
C TYR A 9 -4.20 -5.72 11.15
N PRO A 10 -3.62 -6.64 11.95
CA PRO A 10 -2.23 -7.06 11.75
C PRO A 10 -1.97 -7.67 10.37
N HIS A 11 -2.94 -8.37 9.81
CA HIS A 11 -2.84 -8.95 8.46
C HIS A 11 -2.86 -7.86 7.38
N MET A 12 -3.69 -6.82 7.55
CA MET A 12 -3.72 -5.67 6.65
C MET A 12 -2.42 -4.86 6.68
N GLU A 13 -1.88 -4.57 7.87
CA GLU A 13 -0.59 -3.89 8.02
C GLU A 13 0.55 -4.72 7.39
N ALA A 14 0.56 -6.04 7.62
CA ALA A 14 1.53 -6.94 7.00
C ALA A 14 1.42 -6.95 5.47
N ALA A 15 0.20 -6.93 4.92
CA ALA A 15 -0.01 -6.84 3.47
C ALA A 15 0.51 -5.51 2.90
N VAL A 16 0.26 -4.38 3.57
CA VAL A 16 0.79 -3.07 3.17
C VAL A 16 2.32 -3.06 3.20
N ALA A 17 2.93 -3.62 4.25
CA ALA A 17 4.38 -3.73 4.37
C ALA A 17 4.99 -4.60 3.25
N ALA A 18 4.42 -5.77 3.00
CA ALA A 18 4.86 -6.68 1.93
C ALA A 18 4.75 -6.02 0.55
N MET A 19 3.67 -5.29 0.29
CA MET A 19 3.50 -4.61 -0.99
C MET A 19 4.49 -3.44 -1.18
N ARG A 20 4.86 -2.71 -0.11
CA ARG A 20 5.93 -1.69 -0.17
C ARG A 20 7.30 -2.29 -0.47
N GLU A 21 7.58 -3.45 0.11
CA GLU A 21 8.79 -4.21 -0.18
C GLU A 21 8.83 -4.64 -1.66
N ILE A 22 7.73 -5.18 -2.18
CA ILE A 22 7.59 -5.54 -3.60
C ILE A 22 7.83 -4.33 -4.51
N SER A 23 7.27 -3.15 -4.19
CA SER A 23 7.53 -1.92 -4.95
C SER A 23 9.01 -1.56 -4.98
N THR A 24 9.69 -1.64 -3.84
CA THR A 24 11.13 -1.32 -3.73
C THR A 24 12.00 -2.30 -4.54
N VAL A 25 11.64 -3.58 -4.52
CA VAL A 25 12.30 -4.61 -5.32
C VAL A 25 12.11 -4.35 -6.83
N MET A 26 10.92 -3.92 -7.24
CA MET A 26 10.65 -3.58 -8.64
C MET A 26 11.44 -2.35 -9.10
N ASP A 27 11.50 -1.29 -8.30
CA ASP A 27 12.32 -0.10 -8.60
C ASP A 27 13.80 -0.49 -8.78
N THR A 28 14.32 -1.33 -7.87
CA THR A 28 15.72 -1.80 -7.94
C THR A 28 15.99 -2.58 -9.22
N LYS A 29 15.11 -3.52 -9.58
CA LYS A 29 15.24 -4.32 -10.81
C LYS A 29 15.19 -3.46 -12.08
N LEU A 30 14.36 -2.43 -12.09
CA LEU A 30 14.32 -1.46 -13.19
C LEU A 30 15.62 -0.70 -13.34
N ASP A 31 16.17 -0.23 -12.23
CA ASP A 31 17.43 0.51 -12.25
C ASP A 31 18.61 -0.38 -12.65
N GLU A 32 18.63 -1.65 -12.24
CA GLU A 32 19.58 -2.65 -12.73
C GLU A 32 19.46 -2.83 -14.24
N LEU A 33 18.23 -3.04 -14.74
CA LEU A 33 18.00 -3.27 -16.15
C LEU A 33 18.34 -2.02 -16.99
N ARG A 34 18.02 -0.81 -16.51
CA ARG A 34 18.48 0.45 -17.12
C ARG A 34 20.00 0.53 -17.22
N LYS A 35 20.73 0.15 -16.17
CA LYS A 35 22.20 0.14 -16.17
C LYS A 35 22.75 -0.87 -17.18
N GLU A 36 22.22 -2.08 -17.22
CA GLU A 36 22.63 -3.10 -18.20
C GLU A 36 22.40 -2.60 -19.64
N LEU A 37 21.28 -1.93 -19.89
CA LEU A 37 20.95 -1.45 -21.22
C LEU A 37 21.81 -0.28 -21.68
N THR A 38 22.27 0.59 -20.79
CA THR A 38 23.24 1.65 -21.14
C THR A 38 24.58 1.11 -21.62
N GLN A 39 24.93 -0.13 -21.27
CA GLN A 39 26.16 -0.77 -21.73
C GLN A 39 26.02 -1.43 -23.11
N VAL A 40 24.80 -1.61 -23.60
CA VAL A 40 24.53 -2.23 -24.89
C VAL A 40 24.31 -1.13 -25.94
N LYS A 41 25.09 -1.14 -27.03
CA LYS A 41 24.83 -0.28 -28.19
C LYS A 41 23.62 -0.82 -28.96
N TRP A 42 22.43 -0.44 -28.55
CA TRP A 42 21.21 -0.70 -29.29
C TRP A 42 21.18 0.19 -30.54
N VAL A 43 20.89 -0.39 -31.71
CA VAL A 43 20.69 0.35 -32.97
C VAL A 43 19.28 0.02 -33.47
N GLY A 44 18.43 1.03 -33.70
CA GLY A 44 17.12 0.87 -34.35
C GLY A 44 15.95 0.48 -33.42
N GLN A 45 15.08 -0.42 -33.88
CA GLN A 45 13.76 -0.74 -33.27
C GLN A 45 13.79 -1.19 -31.79
N ALA A 46 14.93 -1.68 -31.30
CA ALA A 46 15.06 -2.13 -29.92
C ALA A 46 15.13 -0.97 -28.91
N GLU A 47 15.61 0.21 -29.32
CA GLU A 47 15.60 1.40 -28.46
C GLU A 47 14.16 1.91 -28.27
N GLU A 48 13.36 1.93 -29.33
CA GLU A 48 11.94 2.34 -29.27
C GLU A 48 11.11 1.39 -28.41
N ALA A 49 11.25 0.07 -28.63
CA ALA A 49 10.56 -0.95 -27.84
C ALA A 49 10.95 -0.87 -26.35
N TRP A 50 12.22 -0.60 -26.06
CA TRP A 50 12.68 -0.38 -24.70
C TRP A 50 12.01 0.85 -24.06
N ARG A 51 11.99 2.00 -24.75
CA ARG A 51 11.35 3.22 -24.21
C ARG A 51 9.86 3.00 -23.93
N MET A 52 9.17 2.25 -24.78
CA MET A 52 7.77 1.88 -24.55
C MET A 52 7.60 1.02 -23.29
N HIS A 53 8.36 -0.07 -23.17
CA HIS A 53 8.29 -0.93 -21.98
C HIS A 53 8.70 -0.22 -20.71
N GLN A 54 9.69 0.66 -20.78
CA GLN A 54 10.07 1.52 -19.66
C GLN A 54 8.90 2.40 -19.21
N ALA A 55 8.21 3.04 -20.15
CA ALA A 55 7.07 3.89 -19.83
C ALA A 55 5.89 3.10 -19.23
N GLU A 56 5.60 1.90 -19.76
CA GLU A 56 4.57 1.01 -19.21
C GLU A 56 4.90 0.59 -17.78
N TRP A 57 6.16 0.26 -17.50
CA TRP A 57 6.60 -0.13 -16.16
C TRP A 57 6.58 1.04 -15.18
N ASP A 58 7.08 2.21 -15.58
CA ASP A 58 7.04 3.43 -14.75
C ASP A 58 5.58 3.77 -14.40
N ALA A 59 4.64 3.57 -15.33
CA ALA A 59 3.22 3.74 -15.08
C ALA A 59 2.66 2.71 -14.08
N ALA A 60 3.01 1.43 -14.25
CA ALA A 60 2.56 0.35 -13.36
C ALA A 60 3.04 0.54 -11.91
N ILE A 61 4.30 0.98 -11.72
CA ILE A 61 4.84 1.27 -10.38
C ILE A 61 4.12 2.46 -9.75
N LYS A 62 3.87 3.51 -10.54
CA LYS A 62 3.10 4.66 -10.07
C LYS A 62 1.69 4.25 -9.62
N GLU A 63 1.03 3.40 -10.39
CA GLU A 63 -0.30 2.87 -10.05
C GLU A 63 -0.26 2.02 -8.78
N LEU A 64 0.72 1.12 -8.64
CA LEU A 64 0.89 0.33 -7.43
C LEU A 64 1.09 1.21 -6.19
N ASN A 65 1.95 2.23 -6.29
CA ASN A 65 2.17 3.19 -5.20
C ASN A 65 0.90 3.95 -4.82
N ASN A 66 0.07 4.32 -5.80
CA ASN A 66 -1.22 4.96 -5.53
C ASN A 66 -2.18 4.01 -4.81
N LEU A 67 -2.31 2.77 -5.28
CA LEU A 67 -3.14 1.75 -4.64
C LEU A 67 -2.68 1.49 -3.20
N LEU A 68 -1.36 1.44 -2.96
CA LEU A 68 -0.81 1.27 -1.63
C LEU A 68 -1.18 2.40 -0.68
N ASN A 69 -1.08 3.63 -1.15
CA ASN A 69 -1.49 4.80 -0.38
C ASN A 69 -2.99 4.77 -0.09
N MET A 70 -3.82 4.38 -1.06
CA MET A 70 -5.26 4.21 -0.85
C MET A 70 -5.58 3.15 0.19
N ILE A 71 -4.92 1.98 0.14
CA ILE A 71 -5.11 0.92 1.12
C ILE A 71 -4.68 1.41 2.51
N ALA A 72 -3.52 2.04 2.63
CA ALA A 72 -3.03 2.57 3.90
C ALA A 72 -4.01 3.60 4.52
N MET A 73 -4.57 4.50 3.70
CA MET A 73 -5.59 5.44 4.17
C MET A 73 -6.85 4.72 4.66
N LYS A 74 -7.35 3.73 3.91
CA LYS A 74 -8.54 2.96 4.28
C LYS A 74 -8.35 2.17 5.57
N VAL A 75 -7.17 1.59 5.77
CA VAL A 75 -6.79 0.89 7.01
C VAL A 75 -6.75 1.88 8.18
N GLY A 76 -6.19 3.09 7.98
CA GLY A 76 -6.20 4.15 8.98
C GLY A 76 -7.60 4.65 9.36
N GLU A 77 -8.45 4.90 8.36
CA GLU A 77 -9.87 5.29 8.56
C GLU A 77 -10.63 4.21 9.36
N ALA A 78 -10.46 2.94 9.00
CA ALA A 78 -11.10 1.83 9.69
C ALA A 78 -10.68 1.75 11.17
N ARG A 79 -9.40 2.01 11.46
CA ARG A 79 -8.88 2.07 12.84
C ARG A 79 -9.48 3.24 13.63
N GLN A 80 -9.53 4.44 13.05
CA GLN A 80 -10.06 5.61 13.74
C GLN A 80 -11.55 5.44 14.06
N ASN A 81 -12.35 5.03 13.07
CA ASN A 81 -13.78 4.76 13.23
C ASN A 81 -14.05 3.70 14.32
N TYR A 82 -13.19 2.70 14.43
CA TYR A 82 -13.27 1.69 15.49
C TYR A 82 -13.00 2.28 16.87
N LEU A 83 -11.90 3.03 17.05
CA LEU A 83 -11.56 3.65 18.33
C LEU A 83 -12.68 4.59 18.80
N ASP A 84 -13.21 5.41 17.90
CA ASP A 84 -14.30 6.34 18.22
C ASP A 84 -15.58 5.60 18.65
N THR A 85 -15.86 4.47 18.01
CA THR A 85 -17.00 3.61 18.39
C THR A 85 -16.80 3.01 19.78
N GLU A 86 -15.63 2.43 20.07
CA GLU A 86 -15.34 1.85 21.40
C GLU A 86 -15.33 2.92 22.49
N HIS A 87 -14.76 4.10 22.24
CA HIS A 87 -14.79 5.23 23.18
C HIS A 87 -16.21 5.71 23.45
N THR A 88 -17.05 5.80 22.41
CA THR A 88 -18.46 6.17 22.54
C THR A 88 -19.20 5.15 23.39
N VAL A 89 -19.08 3.86 23.06
CA VAL A 89 -19.70 2.74 23.78
C VAL A 89 -19.24 2.72 25.25
N ALA A 90 -17.94 2.80 25.51
CA ALA A 90 -17.39 2.83 26.87
C ALA A 90 -17.95 4.01 27.70
N ARG A 91 -18.14 5.17 27.06
CA ARG A 91 -18.72 6.36 27.70
C ARG A 91 -20.20 6.17 28.02
N THR A 92 -20.98 5.54 27.15
CA THR A 92 -22.40 5.23 27.41
C THR A 92 -22.55 4.26 28.57
N TRP A 93 -21.73 3.20 28.63
CA TRP A 93 -21.76 2.25 29.74
C TRP A 93 -21.39 2.89 31.08
N ASN A 94 -20.33 3.72 31.11
CA ASN A 94 -19.93 4.42 32.33
C ASN A 94 -21.02 5.37 32.86
N ASN A 95 -21.74 6.06 31.96
CA ASN A 95 -22.82 6.96 32.36
C ASN A 95 -24.06 6.19 32.84
N ALA A 96 -24.35 5.03 32.25
CA ALA A 96 -25.44 4.15 32.69
C ALA A 96 -25.18 3.48 34.04
N SER A 97 -23.92 3.20 34.40
CA SER A 97 -23.55 2.57 35.68
C SER A 97 -23.50 3.51 36.88
N ILE A 98 -23.49 4.84 36.67
CA ILE A 98 -23.47 5.85 37.74
C ILE A 98 -24.89 6.36 38.07
N GLY A 99 -25.87 6.11 37.20
CA GLY A 99 -27.25 6.59 37.30
C GLY A 99 -28.29 5.59 37.84
N GLY A 100 -27.88 4.45 38.40
CA GLY A 100 -28.76 3.44 39.01
C GLY A 100 -28.29 3.08 40.41
#